data_AF-A0A2E0HT06-F1
#
_entry.id   AF-A0A2E0HT06-F1
#
_cell.length_a   1.000
_cell.length_b   1.000
_cell.length_c   1.000
_cell.angle_alpha   90.00
_cell.angle_beta   90.00
_cell.angle_gamma   90.00
#
_symmetry.space_group_name_H-M   'P 1'
#
loop_
_entity.id
_entity.type
_entity.pdbx_description
1 polymer ?
#
loop_
_entity_poly.entity_id
_entity_poly.type
_entity_poly.pdbx_seq_one_letter_code
_entity_poly.pdbx_strand_id
1 'polypeptide(L)'
;MNKLILFSLLIFPLFISADFDNKCSIIITLRFQSNDDAYKDAINQINQCEKYDILSVTSFLEESISKVYITDLIQNFCMFNHEIVSLIDQQTSNLSCVHRGKIRTERKFK
;
A
#
# COMPACT_ATOMS: atom_id res chain seq x y z
N MET A 1 27.02 8.81 49.61
CA MET A 1 27.55 9.11 48.27
C MET A 1 27.39 7.88 47.38
N ASN A 2 26.20 7.68 46.81
CA ASN A 2 25.81 8.26 45.51
C ASN A 2 26.40 7.50 44.32
N LYS A 3 26.23 6.17 44.24
CA LYS A 3 26.65 5.39 43.06
C LYS A 3 25.62 4.38 42.55
N LEU A 4 24.34 4.54 42.87
CA LEU A 4 23.30 3.58 42.43
C LEU A 4 22.11 4.20 41.68
N ILE A 5 22.11 5.50 41.40
CA ILE A 5 21.01 6.14 40.67
C ILE A 5 21.58 7.09 39.62
N LEU A 6 22.27 6.54 38.61
CA LEU A 6 22.64 7.31 37.42
C LEU A 6 22.65 6.44 36.16
N PHE A 7 21.74 5.46 36.07
CA PHE A 7 21.55 4.68 34.85
C PHE A 7 20.11 4.73 34.33
N SER A 8 19.27 5.62 34.87
CA SER A 8 17.82 5.66 34.58
C SER A 8 17.39 6.69 33.52
N LEU A 9 18.31 7.32 32.78
CA LEU A 9 17.98 8.46 31.91
C LEU A 9 18.37 8.33 30.43
N LEU A 10 18.68 7.13 29.95
CA LEU A 10 18.70 6.86 28.50
C LEU A 10 17.30 6.43 28.03
N ILE A 11 16.29 7.26 28.31
CA ILE A 11 15.02 7.18 27.59
C ILE A 11 15.27 7.94 26.29
N PHE A 12 15.80 7.25 25.29
CA PHE A 12 15.79 7.73 23.92
C PHE A 12 14.31 7.92 23.53
N PRO A 13 13.85 9.12 23.16
CA PRO A 13 12.63 9.21 22.36
C PRO A 13 12.98 8.54 21.03
N LEU A 14 12.45 7.34 20.80
CA LEU A 14 12.41 6.80 19.44
C LEU A 14 11.59 7.80 18.63
N PHE A 15 12.26 8.60 17.81
CA PHE A 15 11.62 9.43 16.81
C PHE A 15 10.89 8.49 15.86
N ILE A 16 9.60 8.32 16.07
CA ILE A 16 8.73 7.67 15.09
C ILE A 16 8.53 8.69 13.97
N SER A 17 9.51 8.75 13.05
CA SER A 17 9.34 9.44 11.78
C SER A 17 8.63 8.48 10.85
N ALA A 18 7.32 8.60 10.74
CA ALA A 18 6.59 7.98 9.64
C ALA A 18 6.77 8.92 8.43
N ASP A 19 7.58 8.50 7.48
CA ASP A 19 7.82 9.24 6.24
C ASP A 19 6.66 8.94 5.27
N PHE A 20 5.62 9.77 5.33
CA PHE A 20 4.45 9.65 4.44
C PHE A 20 4.69 10.27 3.05
N ASP A 21 5.89 10.80 2.79
CA ASP A 21 6.22 11.47 1.53
C ASP A 21 6.66 10.48 0.44
N ASN A 22 6.98 9.24 0.81
CA ASN A 22 7.40 8.22 -0.15
C ASN A 22 6.18 7.66 -0.89
N LYS A 23 6.11 8.00 -2.19
CA LYS A 23 5.06 7.56 -3.10
C LYS A 23 5.50 6.30 -3.85
N CYS A 24 4.77 5.21 -3.68
CA CYS A 24 4.92 4.02 -4.51
C CYS A 24 3.93 4.08 -5.68
N SER A 25 4.43 4.32 -6.89
CA SER A 25 3.61 4.48 -8.10
C SER A 25 3.48 3.15 -8.84
N ILE A 26 2.24 2.69 -9.07
CA ILE A 26 1.94 1.42 -9.72
C ILE A 26 1.06 1.67 -10.94
N ILE A 27 1.39 1.04 -12.06
CA ILE A 27 0.61 1.13 -13.30
C ILE A 27 0.06 -0.24 -13.63
N ILE A 28 -1.26 -0.32 -13.83
CA ILE A 28 -1.97 -1.52 -14.28
C ILE A 28 -2.38 -1.30 -15.74
N THR A 29 -1.73 -2.02 -16.64
CA THR A 29 -2.03 -1.97 -18.08
C THR A 29 -1.90 -3.36 -18.67
N LEU A 30 -2.69 -3.65 -19.70
CA LEU A 30 -2.40 -4.79 -20.58
C LEU A 30 -1.11 -4.45 -21.33
N ARG A 31 0.02 -5.06 -20.96
CA ARG A 31 1.23 -4.95 -21.78
C ARG A 31 1.02 -5.79 -23.03
N PHE A 32 1.07 -5.16 -24.20
CA PHE A 32 0.95 -5.84 -25.51
C PHE A 32 1.98 -6.95 -25.77
N GLN A 33 3.06 -7.04 -24.97
CA GLN A 33 4.22 -7.91 -25.26
C GLN A 33 4.46 -9.04 -24.25
N SER A 34 3.72 -9.11 -23.14
CA SER A 34 3.86 -10.19 -22.16
C SER A 34 2.50 -10.83 -21.88
N ASN A 35 2.47 -12.17 -21.86
CA ASN A 35 1.28 -12.97 -21.56
C ASN A 35 0.96 -13.01 -20.04
N ASP A 36 1.66 -12.21 -19.24
CA ASP A 36 1.50 -12.16 -17.80
C ASP A 36 0.27 -11.33 -17.42
N ASP A 37 -0.45 -11.83 -16.41
CA ASP A 37 -1.63 -11.19 -15.84
C ASP A 37 -1.24 -9.80 -15.29
N ALA A 38 -1.78 -8.74 -15.90
CA ALA A 38 -1.52 -7.35 -15.53
C ALA A 38 -1.73 -7.09 -14.03
N TYR A 39 -2.60 -7.87 -13.38
CA TYR A 39 -2.82 -7.79 -11.94
C TYR A 39 -1.64 -8.33 -11.14
N LYS A 40 -1.07 -9.48 -11.53
CA LYS A 40 0.08 -10.07 -10.84
C LYS A 40 1.29 -9.14 -10.89
N ASP A 41 1.52 -8.49 -12.02
CA ASP A 41 2.57 -7.47 -12.17
C ASP A 41 2.39 -6.31 -11.18
N ALA A 42 1.14 -5.85 -11.00
CA ALA A 42 0.82 -4.80 -10.05
C ALA A 42 1.09 -5.25 -8.61
N ILE A 43 0.68 -6.48 -8.25
CA ILE A 43 0.92 -7.06 -6.92
C ILE A 43 2.41 -7.20 -6.64
N ASN A 44 3.20 -7.64 -7.62
CA ASN A 44 4.65 -7.76 -7.49
C ASN A 44 5.32 -6.42 -7.23
N GLN A 45 4.87 -5.34 -7.90
CA GLN A 45 5.34 -3.99 -7.62
C GLN A 45 4.92 -3.51 -6.23
N ILE A 46 3.66 -3.75 -5.83
CA ILE A 46 3.16 -3.35 -4.50
C ILE A 46 3.95 -4.05 -3.38
N ASN A 47 4.31 -5.32 -3.57
CA ASN A 47 5.10 -6.08 -2.60
C ASN A 47 6.54 -5.52 -2.41
N GLN A 48 7.01 -4.64 -3.29
CA GLN A 48 8.28 -3.93 -3.16
C GLN A 48 8.15 -2.59 -2.45
N CYS A 49 6.92 -2.08 -2.26
CA CYS A 49 6.67 -0.83 -1.54
C CYS A 49 6.87 -1.02 -0.01
N GLU A 50 7.23 0.05 0.68
CA GLU A 50 7.39 0.04 2.12
C GLU A 50 6.06 0.31 2.84
N LYS A 51 5.96 -0.21 4.06
CA LYS A 51 4.80 0.08 4.91
C LYS A 51 4.73 1.59 5.17
N TYR A 52 3.53 2.14 5.07
CA TYR A 52 3.20 3.57 5.19
C TYR A 52 3.47 4.43 3.96
N ASP A 53 4.04 3.87 2.89
CA ASP A 53 4.12 4.57 1.59
C ASP A 53 2.72 4.93 1.06
N ILE A 54 2.65 6.00 0.28
CA ILE A 54 1.44 6.30 -0.49
C ILE A 54 1.42 5.43 -1.74
N LEU A 55 0.55 4.41 -1.76
CA LEU A 55 0.24 3.69 -2.98
C LEU A 55 -0.51 4.63 -3.92
N SER A 56 0.00 4.79 -5.13
CA SER A 56 -0.62 5.56 -6.21
C SER A 56 -0.76 4.65 -7.41
N VAL A 57 -1.91 4.01 -7.52
CA VAL A 57 -2.21 3.03 -8.56
C VAL A 57 -3.02 3.70 -9.67
N THR A 58 -2.54 3.62 -10.90
CA THR A 58 -3.27 4.06 -12.09
C THR A 58 -3.54 2.85 -12.98
N SER A 59 -4.81 2.62 -13.34
CA SER A 59 -5.26 1.53 -14.18
C SER A 59 -5.81 2.06 -15.49
N PHE A 60 -5.29 1.51 -16.60
CA PHE A 60 -5.74 1.76 -17.98
C PHE A 60 -6.60 0.61 -18.52
N LEU A 61 -7.19 -0.18 -17.62
CA LEU A 61 -8.07 -1.28 -17.98
C LEU A 61 -9.51 -0.78 -18.13
N GLU A 62 -10.38 -1.64 -18.65
CA GLU A 62 -11.81 -1.37 -18.70
C GLU A 62 -12.38 -1.20 -17.28
N GLU A 63 -13.37 -0.30 -17.14
CA GLU A 63 -13.98 0.10 -15.86
C GLU A 63 -14.35 -1.11 -14.97
N SER A 64 -14.95 -2.13 -15.56
CA SER A 64 -15.39 -3.35 -14.88
C SER A 64 -14.23 -4.12 -14.24
N ILE A 65 -13.09 -4.20 -14.95
CA ILE A 65 -11.87 -4.87 -14.49
C ILE A 65 -11.15 -4.00 -13.47
N SER A 66 -10.99 -2.71 -13.75
CA SER A 66 -10.36 -1.76 -12.82
C SER A 66 -11.09 -1.71 -11.49
N LYS A 67 -12.42 -1.80 -11.48
CA LYS A 67 -13.23 -1.84 -10.26
C LYS A 67 -12.90 -3.06 -9.40
N VAL A 68 -12.78 -4.24 -10.02
CA VAL A 68 -12.44 -5.48 -9.30
C VAL A 68 -11.05 -5.37 -8.68
N TYR A 69 -10.06 -4.95 -9.48
CA TYR A 69 -8.67 -4.84 -9.01
C TYR A 69 -8.50 -3.76 -7.95
N ILE A 70 -9.03 -2.56 -8.14
CA ILE A 70 -8.94 -1.49 -7.13
C ILE A 70 -9.63 -1.91 -5.83
N THR A 71 -10.76 -2.63 -5.90
CA THR A 71 -11.43 -3.13 -4.69
C THR A 71 -10.57 -4.14 -3.95
N ASP A 72 -9.94 -5.08 -4.65
CA ASP A 72 -9.03 -6.05 -4.03
C ASP A 72 -7.81 -5.35 -3.40
N LEU A 73 -7.23 -4.37 -4.11
CA LEU A 73 -6.11 -3.58 -3.61
C LEU A 73 -6.45 -2.82 -2.32
N ILE A 74 -7.64 -2.21 -2.27
CA ILE A 74 -8.15 -1.54 -1.08
C ILE A 74 -8.25 -2.52 0.10
N GLN A 75 -8.78 -3.72 -0.13
CA GLN A 75 -8.97 -4.71 0.93
C GLN A 75 -7.66 -5.27 1.49
N ASN A 76 -6.69 -5.50 0.60
CA ASN A 76 -5.47 -6.22 0.93
C ASN A 76 -4.31 -5.31 1.35
N PHE A 77 -4.17 -4.14 0.70
CA PHE A 77 -2.95 -3.32 0.80
C PHE A 77 -3.16 -1.92 1.38
N CYS A 78 -4.40 -1.42 1.49
CA CYS A 78 -4.68 -0.10 2.04
C CYS A 78 -4.98 -0.12 3.55
N MET A 79 -4.60 0.94 4.26
CA MET A 79 -4.96 1.20 5.65
C MET A 79 -6.31 1.94 5.75
N PHE A 80 -7.38 1.23 6.12
CA PHE A 80 -8.74 1.78 6.25
C PHE A 80 -8.92 2.89 7.29
N ASN A 81 -7.97 3.06 8.21
CA ASN A 81 -7.99 4.15 9.19
C ASN A 81 -7.38 5.46 8.65
N HIS A 82 -6.92 5.46 7.40
CA HIS A 82 -6.46 6.63 6.65
C HIS A 82 -7.40 6.88 5.48
N GLU A 83 -7.29 8.07 4.88
CA GLU A 83 -8.06 8.43 3.70
C GLU A 83 -7.69 7.52 2.51
N ILE A 84 -8.73 7.12 1.77
CA ILE A 84 -8.61 6.34 0.55
C ILE A 84 -9.33 7.13 -0.53
N VAL A 85 -8.61 7.51 -1.57
CA VAL A 85 -9.16 8.18 -2.74
C VAL A 85 -9.20 7.18 -3.87
N SER A 86 -10.37 6.89 -4.41
CA SER A 86 -10.52 6.07 -5.62
C SER A 86 -11.41 6.79 -6.63
N LEU A 87 -10.98 6.75 -7.88
CA LEU A 87 -11.73 7.23 -9.03
C LEU A 87 -11.79 6.07 -10.02
N ILE A 88 -12.98 5.55 -10.28
CA ILE A 88 -13.20 4.51 -11.29
C ILE A 88 -13.87 5.19 -12.48
N ASP A 89 -13.25 5.10 -13.64
CA ASP A 89 -13.73 5.74 -14.87
C ASP A 89 -13.41 4.84 -16.07
N GLN A 90 -14.10 5.10 -17.19
CA GLN A 90 -14.00 4.33 -18.43
C GLN A 90 -12.63 4.43 -19.11
N GLN A 91 -11.91 5.54 -18.89
CA GLN A 91 -10.61 5.80 -19.53
C GLN A 91 -9.44 5.46 -18.62
N THR A 92 -9.47 5.98 -17.38
CA THR A 92 -8.39 5.80 -16.41
C THR A 92 -8.95 5.74 -15.00
N SER A 93 -8.71 4.63 -14.32
CA SER A 93 -9.07 4.48 -12.91
C SER A 93 -7.86 4.73 -12.01
N ASN A 94 -8.02 5.44 -10.91
CA ASN A 94 -6.96 5.79 -9.98
C ASN A 94 -7.31 5.37 -8.56
N LEU A 95 -6.30 4.95 -7.79
CA LEU A 95 -6.38 4.68 -6.37
C LEU A 95 -5.18 5.33 -5.68
N SER A 96 -5.45 6.09 -4.62
CA SER A 96 -4.45 6.57 -3.69
C SER A 96 -4.81 6.15 -2.26
N CYS A 97 -3.88 5.50 -1.57
CA CYS A 97 -4.07 5.09 -0.18
C CYS A 97 -2.74 4.88 0.55
N VAL A 98 -2.77 4.91 1.88
CA VAL A 98 -1.61 4.56 2.70
C VAL A 98 -1.41 3.04 2.71
N HIS A 99 -0.20 2.59 2.38
CA HIS A 99 0.17 1.19 2.32
C HIS A 99 0.23 0.55 3.71
N ARG A 100 -0.49 -0.55 3.92
CA ARG A 100 -0.46 -1.35 5.16
C ARG A 100 0.85 -2.14 5.34
N GLY A 101 1.59 -2.41 4.26
CA GLY A 101 2.63 -3.43 4.23
C GLY A 101 2.06 -4.81 3.87
N LYS A 102 2.30 -5.83 4.70
CA LYS A 102 1.89 -7.22 4.41
C LYS A 102 0.39 -7.37 4.12
N ILE A 103 0.07 -8.22 3.13
CA ILE A 103 -1.30 -8.63 2.77
C ILE A 103 -2.06 -9.08 4.01
N ARG A 104 -3.35 -8.70 4.06
CA ARG A 104 -4.24 -9.11 5.13
C ARG A 104 -4.36 -10.64 5.16
N THR A 105 -4.00 -11.24 6.29
CA THR A 105 -4.22 -12.68 6.47
C THR A 105 -5.72 -12.96 6.39
N GLU A 106 -6.12 -13.84 5.46
CA GLU A 106 -7.50 -14.31 5.40
C GLU A 106 -7.89 -14.88 6.76
N ARG A 107 -9.03 -14.43 7.28
CA ARG A 107 -9.60 -15.07 8.47
C ARG A 107 -10.01 -16.47 8.04
N LYS A 108 -9.30 -17.49 8.53
CA LYS A 108 -9.81 -18.85 8.51
C LYS A 108 -11.09 -18.86 9.33
N PHE A 109 -12.24 -18.97 8.66
CA PHE A 109 -13.49 -19.31 9.34
C PHE A 109 -13.28 -20.70 9.93
N LYS A 110 -13.25 -20.77 11.26
CA LYS A 110 -13.34 -22.04 12.00
C LYS A 110 -14.81 -22.42 12.12
#